data_AF-A0A7K1EMJ4-F1
#
_entry.id   AF-A0A7K1EMJ4-F1
#
_cell.length_a   1.000
_cell.length_b   1.000
_cell.length_c   1.000
_cell.angle_alpha   90.00
_cell.angle_beta   90.00
_cell.angle_gamma   90.00
#
_symmetry.space_group_name_H-M   'P 1'
#
loop_
_entity.id
_entity.type
_entity.pdbx_description
1 polymer ?
#
loop_
_entity_poly.entity_id
_entity_poly.type
_entity_poly.pdbx_seq_one_letter_code
_entity_poly.pdbx_strand_id
1 'polypeptide(L)'
;MTSRRTPPGGAEPEPPLWEQWAQRAQDASEEGERLQKILARVGYGSRRVCEDLIAEGRVTVNGEVAVLGRRVDVERDQVCVDDVPVGVL
;
A
#
# COMPACT_ATOMS: atom_id res chain seq x y z
N MET A 1 -11.54 -44.06 -4.23
CA MET A 1 -10.19 -44.24 -4.84
C MET A 1 -10.28 -43.87 -6.31
N THR A 2 -10.26 -42.60 -6.66
CA THR A 2 -10.25 -42.16 -8.07
C THR A 2 -8.91 -41.48 -8.30
N SER A 3 -8.00 -42.25 -8.91
CA SER A 3 -6.65 -41.84 -9.26
C SER A 3 -6.68 -40.59 -10.13
N ARG A 4 -5.98 -39.54 -9.69
CA ARG A 4 -5.59 -38.43 -10.56
C ARG A 4 -4.65 -38.99 -11.63
N ARG A 5 -5.02 -38.90 -12.90
CA ARG A 5 -4.08 -39.14 -14.00
C ARG A 5 -3.13 -37.94 -14.07
N THR A 6 -1.84 -38.18 -13.91
CA THR A 6 -0.77 -37.20 -14.12
C THR A 6 -0.44 -37.10 -15.62
N PRO A 7 -0.49 -35.92 -16.26
CA PRO A 7 -0.01 -35.74 -17.62
C PRO A 7 1.54 -35.72 -17.67
N PRO A 8 2.17 -36.24 -18.75
CA PRO A 8 3.62 -36.22 -18.90
C PRO A 8 4.08 -34.91 -19.57
N GLY A 9 5.11 -34.27 -19.02
CA GLY A 9 5.75 -33.09 -19.59
C GLY A 9 5.80 -31.94 -18.58
N GLY A 10 6.98 -31.73 -17.99
CA GLY A 10 7.25 -30.73 -16.95
C GLY A 10 7.19 -29.29 -17.42
N ALA A 11 5.99 -28.80 -17.71
CA ALA A 11 5.64 -27.40 -17.54
C ALA A 11 4.53 -27.39 -16.50
N GLU A 12 4.80 -26.83 -15.32
CA GLU A 12 3.73 -26.57 -14.37
C GLU A 12 2.65 -25.75 -15.09
N PRO A 13 1.35 -26.13 -15.02
CA PRO A 13 0.32 -25.32 -15.64
C PRO A 13 0.37 -23.95 -14.99
N GLU A 14 0.59 -22.90 -15.78
CA GLU A 14 0.50 -21.54 -15.28
C GLU A 14 -0.85 -21.39 -14.58
N PRO A 15 -0.88 -20.85 -13.35
CA PRO A 15 -2.11 -20.73 -12.59
C PRO A 15 -3.14 -19.97 -13.44
N PRO A 16 -4.44 -20.28 -13.31
CA PRO A 16 -5.48 -19.61 -14.08
C PRO A 16 -5.43 -18.09 -13.91
N LEU A 17 -5.87 -17.35 -14.94
CA LEU A 17 -5.70 -15.88 -15.03
C LEU A 17 -6.19 -15.10 -13.79
N TRP A 18 -7.22 -15.60 -13.10
CA TRP A 18 -7.75 -14.97 -11.88
C TRP A 18 -6.80 -15.10 -10.68
N GLU A 19 -6.05 -16.19 -10.56
CA GLU A 19 -4.98 -16.35 -9.57
C GLU A 19 -3.77 -15.46 -9.91
N GLN A 20 -3.42 -15.35 -11.19
CA GLN A 20 -2.36 -14.44 -11.64
C GLN A 20 -2.70 -12.96 -11.36
N TRP A 21 -3.97 -12.56 -11.46
CA TRP A 21 -4.43 -11.23 -11.07
C TRP A 21 -4.42 -11.01 -9.55
N ALA A 22 -4.74 -12.03 -8.76
CA ALA A 22 -4.64 -11.96 -7.31
C ALA A 22 -3.20 -11.72 -6.85
N GLN A 23 -2.24 -12.48 -7.43
CA GLN A 23 -0.82 -12.30 -7.12
C GLN A 23 -0.34 -10.88 -7.41
N ARG A 24 -0.70 -10.33 -8.59
CA ARG A 24 -0.35 -8.95 -8.98
C ARG A 24 -1.03 -7.88 -8.13
N ALA A 25 -2.24 -8.14 -7.63
CA ALA A 25 -2.93 -7.24 -6.72
C ALA A 25 -2.28 -7.23 -5.33
N GLN A 26 -1.79 -8.39 -4.87
CA GLN A 26 -1.04 -8.52 -3.63
C GLN A 26 0.30 -7.79 -3.69
N ASP A 27 1.07 -7.97 -4.77
CA ASP A 27 2.32 -7.22 -4.97
C ASP A 27 2.08 -5.69 -4.95
N ALA A 28 0.97 -5.22 -5.53
CA ALA A 28 0.61 -3.80 -5.53
C ALA A 28 0.17 -3.26 -4.15
N SER A 29 -0.29 -4.12 -3.23
CA SER A 29 -0.54 -3.75 -1.83
C SER A 29 0.74 -3.72 -0.99
N GLU A 30 1.72 -4.56 -1.30
CA GLU A 30 3.04 -4.57 -0.63
C GLU A 30 3.89 -3.33 -0.99
N GLU A 31 3.58 -2.63 -2.09
CA GLU A 31 4.21 -1.35 -2.47
C GLU A 31 3.84 -0.16 -1.54
N GLY A 32 3.06 -0.40 -0.49
CA GLY A 32 2.66 0.60 0.49
C GLY A 32 1.44 1.44 0.07
N GLU A 33 0.80 2.07 1.06
CA GLU A 33 -0.41 2.86 0.85
C GLU A 33 -0.08 4.35 0.62
N ARG A 34 -0.84 5.01 -0.24
CA ARG A 34 -0.64 6.44 -0.55
C ARG A 34 -0.88 7.28 0.70
N LEU A 35 0.06 8.17 1.02
CA LEU A 35 0.04 8.97 2.25
C LEU A 35 -1.26 9.77 2.43
N GLN A 36 -1.78 10.40 1.37
CA GLN A 36 -3.04 11.16 1.47
C GLN A 36 -4.27 10.28 1.77
N LYS A 37 -4.23 8.98 1.42
CA LYS A 37 -5.33 8.06 1.71
C LYS A 37 -5.31 7.67 3.18
N ILE A 38 -4.12 7.44 3.73
CA ILE A 38 -3.89 7.19 5.14
C ILE A 38 -4.34 8.38 5.98
N LEU A 39 -3.86 9.59 5.66
CA LEU A 39 -4.24 10.83 6.37
C LEU A 39 -5.76 11.09 6.33
N ALA A 40 -6.42 10.78 5.22
CA ALA A 40 -7.87 10.88 5.14
C ALA A 40 -8.58 9.83 6.00
N ARG A 41 -8.04 8.59 6.05
CA ARG A 41 -8.60 7.47 6.84
C ARG A 41 -8.55 7.75 8.35
N VAL A 42 -7.47 8.37 8.82
CA VAL A 42 -7.29 8.76 10.24
C VAL A 42 -7.96 10.09 10.59
N GLY A 43 -8.56 10.80 9.63
CA GLY A 43 -9.43 11.96 9.89
C GLY A 43 -8.77 13.33 9.81
N TYR A 44 -7.56 13.46 9.25
CA TYR A 44 -6.90 14.77 9.05
C TYR A 44 -7.60 15.64 7.99
N GLY A 45 -8.50 15.06 7.19
CA GLY A 45 -9.34 15.80 6.27
C GLY A 45 -9.78 14.97 5.08
N SER A 46 -10.27 15.65 4.04
CA SER A 46 -10.53 15.00 2.75
C SER A 46 -9.20 14.65 2.07
N ARG A 47 -9.23 13.76 1.06
CA ARG A 47 -8.04 13.41 0.26
C ARG A 47 -7.32 14.64 -0.30
N ARG A 48 -8.05 15.65 -0.76
CA ARG A 48 -7.48 16.91 -1.30
C ARG A 48 -6.80 17.74 -0.21
N VAL A 49 -7.46 17.90 0.94
CA VAL A 49 -6.88 18.59 2.10
C VAL A 49 -5.60 17.90 2.55
N CYS A 50 -5.56 16.56 2.53
CA CYS A 50 -4.35 15.82 2.86
C CYS A 50 -3.24 16.01 1.82
N GLU A 51 -3.57 16.14 0.53
CA GLU A 51 -2.61 16.51 -0.50
C GLU A 51 -2.05 17.91 -0.27
N ASP A 52 -2.89 18.88 0.11
CA ASP A 52 -2.46 20.24 0.43
C ASP A 52 -1.49 20.24 1.64
N LEU A 53 -1.80 19.51 2.72
CA LEU A 53 -0.92 19.36 3.89
C LEU A 53 0.47 18.80 3.51
N ILE A 54 0.50 17.82 2.60
CA ILE A 54 1.76 17.24 2.10
C ILE A 54 2.50 18.28 1.26
N ALA A 55 1.81 18.97 0.35
CA ALA A 55 2.40 19.99 -0.51
C ALA A 55 2.95 21.20 0.26
N GLU A 56 2.31 21.56 1.39
CA GLU A 56 2.77 22.57 2.33
C GLU A 56 3.98 22.12 3.18
N GLY A 57 4.40 20.86 3.06
CA GLY A 57 5.53 20.31 3.81
C GLY A 57 5.23 20.06 5.30
N ARG A 58 3.96 19.99 5.67
CA ARG A 58 3.49 19.80 7.05
C ARG A 58 3.49 18.34 7.49
N VAL A 59 3.70 17.42 6.56
CA VAL A 59 3.71 15.98 6.80
C VAL A 59 5.12 15.46 6.68
N THR A 60 5.57 14.70 7.67
CA THR A 60 6.85 14.02 7.65
C THR A 60 6.69 12.52 7.74
N VAL A 61 7.56 11.77 7.08
CA VAL A 61 7.65 10.31 7.17
C VAL A 61 9.06 9.96 7.62
N ASN A 62 9.20 9.30 8.76
CA ASN A 62 10.48 8.96 9.38
C ASN A 62 11.40 10.20 9.55
N GLY A 63 10.83 11.37 9.82
CA GLY A 63 11.56 12.63 9.99
C GLY A 63 11.88 13.38 8.69
N GLU A 64 11.51 12.85 7.53
CA GLU A 64 11.67 13.55 6.23
C GLU A 64 10.36 14.16 5.77
N VAL A 65 10.41 15.39 5.23
CA VAL A 65 9.23 16.03 4.63
C VAL A 65 8.70 15.17 3.47
N ALA A 66 7.43 14.82 3.53
CA ALA A 66 6.76 14.02 2.53
C ALA A 66 6.46 14.83 1.27
N VAL A 67 6.38 14.13 0.14
CA VAL A 67 5.99 14.71 -1.15
C VAL A 67 4.72 14.06 -1.68
N LEU A 68 4.00 14.78 -2.55
CA LEU A 68 2.79 14.26 -3.17
C LEU A 68 3.07 12.94 -3.91
N GLY A 69 2.20 11.96 -3.67
CA GLY A 69 2.36 10.62 -4.25
C GLY A 69 3.27 9.68 -3.46
N ARG A 70 3.89 10.13 -2.36
CA ARG A 70 4.63 9.24 -1.45
C ARG A 70 3.73 8.11 -0.96
N ARG A 71 4.22 6.89 -1.10
CA ARG A 71 3.66 5.69 -0.50
C ARG A 71 4.41 5.40 0.78
N VAL A 72 3.69 4.95 1.79
CA VAL A 72 4.24 4.61 3.10
C VAL A 72 3.68 3.27 3.54
N ASP A 73 4.49 2.53 4.27
CA ASP A 73 4.09 1.31 4.94
C ASP A 73 3.60 1.67 6.34
N VAL A 74 2.31 1.47 6.62
CA VAL A 74 1.71 1.82 7.92
C VAL A 74 2.26 0.99 9.08
N GLU A 75 2.86 -0.17 8.82
CA GLU A 75 3.43 -1.03 9.86
C GLU A 75 4.89 -0.66 10.17
N ARG A 76 5.58 0.00 9.22
CA ARG A 76 7.03 0.26 9.30
C ARG A 76 7.39 1.73 9.39
N ASP A 77 6.62 2.59 8.73
CA ASP A 77 6.90 4.02 8.63
C ASP A 77 6.16 4.82 9.69
N GLN A 78 6.89 5.75 10.31
CA GLN A 78 6.31 6.73 11.22
C GLN A 78 5.87 7.97 10.44
N VAL A 79 4.57 8.19 10.37
CA VAL A 79 3.98 9.40 9.77
C VAL A 79 3.68 10.42 10.88
N CYS A 80 4.12 11.66 10.71
CA CYS A 80 3.76 12.78 11.58
C CYS A 80 3.17 13.92 10.76
N VAL A 81 2.23 14.66 11.34
CA VAL A 81 1.66 15.90 10.79
C VAL A 81 1.87 17.00 11.82
N ASP A 82 2.55 18.08 11.44
CA ASP A 82 2.92 19.17 12.35
C ASP A 82 3.58 18.65 13.66
N ASP A 83 4.54 17.73 13.52
CA ASP A 83 5.23 17.04 14.63
C ASP A 83 4.35 16.13 15.50
N VAL A 84 3.06 15.96 15.17
CA VAL A 84 2.16 15.02 15.86
C VAL A 84 2.13 13.67 15.14
N PRO A 85 2.49 12.56 15.81
CA PRO A 85 2.42 11.23 15.21
C PRO A 85 0.99 10.87 14.81
N VAL A 86 0.83 10.45 13.56
CA VAL A 86 -0.41 9.89 13.05
C VAL A 86 -0.48 8.44 13.47
N GLY A 87 -1.40 8.11 14.39
CA GLY A 87 -1.70 6.73 14.75
C GLY A 87 -2.32 6.00 13.55
N VAL A 88 -1.48 5.41 12.71
CA VAL A 88 -1.91 4.54 11.62
C VAL A 88 -2.16 3.14 12.18
N LEU A 89 -3.41 2.88 12.58
CA LEU A 89 -3.92 1.55 12.91
C LEU A 89 -4.74 0.98 11.74
#